data_AF-A0A845ZPP0-F1
#
_entry.id   AF-A0A845ZPP0-F1
#
_cell.length_a   1.000
_cell.length_b   1.000
_cell.length_c   1.000
_cell.angle_alpha   90.00
_cell.angle_beta   90.00
_cell.angle_gamma   90.00
#
_symmetry.space_group_name_H-M   'P 1'
#
loop_
_entity.id
_entity.type
_entity.pdbx_description
1 polymer ?
#
loop_
_entity_poly.entity_id
_entity_poly.type
_entity_poly.pdbx_seq_one_letter_code
_entity_poly.pdbx_strand_id
1 'polypeptide(L)'
;MNKDRTDSREIALANREVFWLEPEDFEQAIKISEKVNSEAKNCPNYLNSLALFGFERWLEERVKLPINKDKCSVFQPEYANLIETVCNLKVGNFNLCIIVTETLIYPGVNIPIAAVELPELAA
;
A
#
# COMPACT_ATOMS: atom_id res chain seq x y z
N MET A 1 20.61 -35.08 14.21
CA MET A 1 19.25 -35.06 13.63
C MET A 1 18.81 -33.61 13.61
N ASN A 2 19.02 -32.91 12.48
CA ASN A 2 18.75 -31.47 12.37
C ASN A 2 17.35 -31.25 11.82
N LYS A 3 16.47 -30.57 12.57
CA LYS A 3 15.34 -29.87 11.95
C LYS A 3 14.76 -28.77 12.84
N ASP A 4 15.57 -27.77 13.14
CA ASP A 4 15.09 -26.46 13.59
C ASP A 4 15.04 -25.52 12.39
N ARG A 5 14.18 -25.84 11.42
CA ARG A 5 13.80 -24.90 10.36
C ARG A 5 12.45 -24.35 10.74
N THR A 6 12.44 -23.30 11.55
CA THR A 6 11.28 -22.43 11.68
C THR A 6 10.85 -22.02 10.27
N ASP A 7 9.61 -22.33 9.89
CA ASP A 7 9.09 -21.95 8.58
C ASP A 7 9.06 -20.41 8.53
N SER A 8 9.66 -19.82 7.49
CA SER A 8 9.64 -18.37 7.28
C SER A 8 8.23 -17.78 7.34
N ARG A 9 7.20 -18.61 7.08
CA ARG A 9 5.77 -18.27 7.21
C ARG A 9 5.35 -18.03 8.66
N GLU A 10 5.82 -18.84 9.60
CA GLU A 10 5.49 -18.71 11.03
C GLU A 10 6.09 -17.41 11.61
N ILE A 11 7.30 -17.06 11.17
CA ILE A 11 7.96 -15.79 11.54
C ILE A 11 7.20 -14.59 10.95
N ALA A 12 6.75 -14.68 9.69
CA ALA A 12 6.02 -13.61 9.01
C ALA A 12 4.60 -13.39 9.59
N LEU A 13 4.01 -14.38 10.25
CA LEU A 13 2.72 -14.25 10.94
C LEU A 13 2.88 -13.67 12.35
N ALA A 14 3.96 -14.01 13.06
CA ALA A 14 4.18 -13.61 14.45
C ALA A 14 4.49 -12.11 14.63
N ASN A 15 5.02 -11.43 13.61
CA ASN A 15 5.42 -10.01 13.67
C ASN A 15 4.44 -9.07 12.97
N ARG A 16 3.18 -9.46 12.84
CA ARG A 16 2.18 -8.64 12.16
C ARG A 16 1.58 -7.63 13.11
N GLU A 17 1.42 -6.42 12.61
CA GLU A 17 0.70 -5.36 13.29
C GLU A 17 -0.64 -5.16 12.61
N VAL A 18 -1.65 -4.87 13.44
CA VAL A 18 -2.98 -4.46 12.99
C VAL A 18 -3.14 -3.01 13.41
N PHE A 19 -3.68 -2.21 12.50
CA PHE A 19 -3.92 -0.80 12.72
C PHE A 19 -5.39 -0.47 12.48
N TRP A 20 -5.98 0.36 13.35
CA TRP A 20 -7.38 0.75 13.24
C TRP A 20 -7.52 1.94 12.29
N LEU A 21 -8.47 1.81 11.36
CA LEU A 21 -8.92 2.90 10.51
C LEU A 21 -10.12 3.59 11.15
N GLU A 22 -10.21 4.90 10.96
CA GLU A 22 -11.34 5.72 11.41
C GLU A 22 -12.41 5.80 10.32
N PRO A 23 -13.67 6.09 10.67
CA PRO A 23 -14.74 6.29 9.69
C PRO A 23 -14.38 7.25 8.55
N GLU A 24 -13.65 8.32 8.86
CA GLU A 24 -13.20 9.33 7.90
C GLU A 24 -12.25 8.76 6.84
N ASP A 25 -11.44 7.75 7.19
CA ASP A 25 -10.55 7.07 6.25
C ASP A 25 -11.36 6.35 5.16
N PHE A 26 -12.47 5.73 5.55
CA PHE A 26 -13.39 5.07 4.61
C PHE A 26 -14.11 6.07 3.71
N GLU A 27 -14.63 7.16 4.27
CA GLU A 27 -15.29 8.21 3.49
C GLU A 27 -14.33 8.84 2.47
N GLN A 28 -13.08 9.08 2.87
CA GLN A 28 -12.08 9.64 1.99
C GLN A 28 -11.66 8.64 0.90
N ALA A 29 -11.54 7.35 1.23
CA ALA A 29 -11.23 6.30 0.26
C ALA A 29 -12.32 6.18 -0.81
N ILE A 30 -13.60 6.31 -0.43
CA ILE A 30 -14.72 6.35 -1.38
C ILE A 30 -14.54 7.51 -2.36
N LYS A 31 -14.36 8.74 -1.85
CA LYS A 31 -14.17 9.94 -2.69
C LYS A 31 -12.99 9.84 -3.65
N ILE A 32 -11.94 9.10 -3.29
CA ILE A 32 -10.79 8.87 -4.17
C ILE A 32 -11.12 7.82 -5.23
N SER A 33 -11.76 6.72 -4.85
CA SER A 33 -12.16 5.67 -5.79
C SER A 33 -13.15 6.17 -6.85
N GLU A 34 -14.09 7.05 -6.49
CA GLU A 34 -15.10 7.61 -7.40
C GLU A 34 -14.50 8.50 -8.51
N LYS A 35 -13.25 8.95 -8.36
CA LYS A 35 -12.54 9.71 -9.40
C LYS A 35 -12.01 8.83 -10.53
N VAL A 36 -12.09 7.51 -10.39
CA VAL A 36 -11.64 6.55 -11.40
C VAL A 36 -12.83 6.20 -12.30
N ASN A 37 -12.68 6.40 -13.62
CA ASN A 37 -13.76 6.22 -14.58
C ASN A 37 -14.17 4.76 -14.86
N SER A 38 -13.75 3.79 -14.04
CA SER A 38 -13.96 2.36 -14.26
C SER A 38 -14.44 1.67 -12.99
N GLU A 39 -15.67 1.14 -13.02
CA GLU A 39 -16.26 0.35 -11.93
C GLU A 39 -15.36 -0.82 -11.48
N ALA A 40 -14.70 -1.48 -12.43
CA ALA A 40 -13.78 -2.58 -12.15
C ALA A 40 -12.53 -2.14 -11.37
N LYS A 41 -12.19 -0.84 -11.38
CA LYS A 41 -11.01 -0.26 -10.71
C LYS A 41 -11.36 0.52 -9.45
N ASN A 42 -12.64 0.74 -9.18
CA ASN A 42 -13.09 1.39 -7.95
C ASN A 42 -12.68 0.59 -6.71
N CYS A 43 -12.82 -0.74 -6.75
CA CYS A 43 -12.44 -1.60 -5.63
C CYS A 43 -10.91 -1.58 -5.35
N PRO A 44 -10.02 -1.79 -6.35
CA PRO A 44 -8.58 -1.63 -6.13
C PRO A 44 -8.17 -0.25 -5.62
N ASN A 45 -8.69 0.84 -6.19
CA ASN A 45 -8.28 2.19 -5.77
C ASN A 45 -8.78 2.52 -4.35
N TYR A 46 -9.96 2.01 -3.99
CA TYR A 46 -10.49 2.07 -2.63
C TYR A 46 -9.58 1.34 -1.63
N LEU A 47 -9.22 0.09 -1.91
CA LEU A 47 -8.34 -0.69 -1.04
C LEU A 47 -6.95 -0.08 -0.90
N ASN A 48 -6.39 0.44 -2.01
CA ASN A 48 -5.13 1.17 -2.00
C ASN A 48 -5.20 2.45 -1.18
N SER A 49 -6.33 3.17 -1.22
CA SER A 49 -6.55 4.35 -0.38
C SER A 49 -6.55 3.99 1.11
N LEU A 50 -7.29 2.94 1.49
CA LEU A 50 -7.31 2.45 2.88
C LEU A 50 -5.93 2.00 3.36
N ALA A 51 -5.18 1.30 2.51
CA ALA A 51 -3.83 0.86 2.83
C ALA A 51 -2.89 2.04 3.06
N LEU A 52 -2.97 3.09 2.23
CA LEU A 52 -2.22 4.33 2.45
C LEU A 52 -2.58 4.96 3.80
N PHE A 53 -3.86 5.17 4.08
CA PHE A 53 -4.28 5.84 5.32
C PHE A 53 -3.89 5.07 6.58
N GLY A 54 -4.10 3.75 6.59
CA GLY A 54 -3.67 2.91 7.70
C GLY A 54 -2.16 2.96 7.92
N PHE A 55 -1.38 2.94 6.83
CA PHE A 55 0.08 3.03 6.91
C PHE A 55 0.57 4.39 7.36
N GLU A 56 -0.06 5.49 6.92
CA GLU A 56 0.26 6.85 7.39
C GLU A 56 0.05 6.97 8.89
N ARG A 57 -1.09 6.55 9.40
CA ARG A 57 -1.38 6.58 10.84
C ARG A 57 -0.41 5.70 11.63
N TRP A 58 -0.11 4.50 11.12
CA TRP A 58 0.89 3.61 11.71
C TRP A 58 2.27 4.25 11.81
N LEU A 59 2.70 4.98 10.75
CA LEU A 59 3.96 5.72 10.73
C LEU A 59 3.96 6.89 11.71
N GLU A 60 2.91 7.70 11.74
CA GLU A 60 2.81 8.89 12.58
C GLU A 60 2.94 8.56 14.07
N GLU A 61 2.44 7.41 14.51
CA GLU A 61 2.57 6.95 15.90
C GLU A 61 3.99 6.51 16.29
N ARG A 62 4.83 6.12 15.32
CA ARG A 62 6.11 5.41 15.58
C ARG A 62 7.34 6.18 15.13
N VAL A 63 7.20 6.95 14.05
CA VAL A 63 8.33 7.50 13.32
C VAL A 63 8.11 8.98 13.06
N LYS A 64 9.06 9.82 13.48
CA LYS A 64 9.05 11.27 13.22
C LYS A 64 9.78 11.62 11.93
N LEU A 65 9.38 10.98 10.83
CA LEU A 65 9.88 11.32 9.49
C LEU A 65 8.81 12.11 8.73
N PRO A 66 9.21 13.08 7.87
CA PRO A 66 8.25 13.79 7.06
C PRO A 66 7.63 12.83 6.04
N ILE A 67 6.29 12.83 5.98
CA ILE A 67 5.51 12.07 5.00
C ILE A 67 5.07 13.04 3.90
N ASN A 68 5.37 12.72 2.64
CA ASN A 68 4.86 13.45 1.48
C ASN A 68 4.11 12.46 0.58
N LYS A 69 2.82 12.77 0.37
CA LYS A 69 1.90 11.96 -0.42
C LYS A 69 1.34 12.69 -1.66
N ASP A 70 1.81 13.90 -1.95
CA ASP A 70 1.25 14.78 -2.98
C ASP A 70 1.28 14.13 -4.37
N LYS A 71 2.28 13.28 -4.61
CA LYS A 71 2.48 12.54 -5.85
C LYS A 71 2.27 11.04 -5.69
N CYS A 72 1.57 10.59 -4.66
CA CYS A 72 1.20 9.18 -4.55
C CYS A 72 0.32 8.77 -5.74
N SER A 73 0.54 7.56 -6.26
CA SER A 73 -0.23 7.04 -7.41
C SER A 73 -1.73 7.01 -7.15
N VAL A 74 -2.15 6.78 -5.91
CA VAL A 74 -3.57 6.69 -5.50
C VAL A 74 -4.35 8.00 -5.71
N PHE A 75 -3.66 9.15 -5.70
CA PHE A 75 -4.29 10.47 -5.94
C PHE A 75 -4.20 10.92 -7.39
N GLN A 76 -3.64 10.10 -8.27
CA GLN A 76 -3.41 10.39 -9.69
C GLN A 76 -4.25 9.42 -10.53
N PRO A 77 -5.49 9.82 -10.91
CA PRO A 77 -6.40 8.96 -11.65
C PRO A 77 -5.82 8.39 -12.96
N GLU A 78 -4.84 9.07 -13.57
CA GLU A 78 -4.09 8.62 -14.73
C GLU A 78 -3.35 7.29 -14.49
N TYR A 79 -2.92 7.02 -13.25
CA TYR A 79 -2.23 5.79 -12.88
C TYR A 79 -3.17 4.69 -12.39
N ALA A 80 -4.44 4.99 -12.12
CA ALA A 80 -5.41 4.02 -11.59
C ALA A 80 -5.64 2.82 -12.52
N ASN A 81 -5.40 2.98 -13.82
CA ASN A 81 -5.49 1.89 -14.81
C ASN A 81 -4.19 1.12 -14.99
N LEU A 82 -3.06 1.69 -14.56
CA LEU A 82 -1.72 1.17 -14.82
C LEU A 82 -1.14 0.43 -13.60
N ILE A 83 -1.53 0.82 -12.39
CA ILE A 83 -0.89 0.38 -11.16
C ILE A 83 -1.96 0.04 -10.11
N GLU A 84 -1.93 -1.19 -9.61
CA GLU A 84 -2.81 -1.68 -8.55
C GLU A 84 -2.12 -1.63 -7.17
N THR A 85 -1.16 -0.72 -6.99
CA THR A 85 -0.36 -0.51 -5.78
C THR A 85 -0.21 0.99 -5.48
N VAL A 86 0.07 1.33 -4.22
CA VAL A 86 0.36 2.72 -3.82
C VAL A 86 1.85 2.99 -4.01
N CYS A 87 2.22 3.74 -5.04
CA CYS A 87 3.60 4.10 -5.33
C CYS A 87 3.90 5.56 -5.03
N ASN A 88 5.19 5.89 -4.96
CA ASN A 88 5.69 7.27 -4.78
C ASN A 88 5.25 7.92 -3.46
N LEU A 89 5.01 7.11 -2.42
CA LEU A 89 4.90 7.60 -1.06
C LEU A 89 6.29 7.95 -0.54
N LYS A 90 6.51 9.20 -0.14
CA LYS A 90 7.81 9.63 0.37
C LYS A 90 7.80 9.70 1.88
N VAL A 91 8.77 9.03 2.52
CA VAL A 91 8.97 9.05 3.96
C VAL A 91 10.42 9.38 4.25
N GLY A 92 10.69 10.61 4.68
CA GLY A 92 12.07 11.12 4.76
C GLY A 92 12.74 11.12 3.39
N ASN A 93 13.81 10.32 3.25
CA ASN A 93 14.56 10.15 2.01
C ASN A 93 14.19 8.85 1.26
N PHE A 94 13.17 8.13 1.71
CA PHE A 94 12.75 6.86 1.12
C PHE A 94 11.53 7.06 0.22
N ASN A 95 11.55 6.40 -0.93
CA ASN A 95 10.36 6.17 -1.73
C ASN A 95 9.82 4.79 -1.37
N LEU A 96 8.52 4.71 -1.09
CA LEU A 96 7.85 3.49 -0.67
C LEU A 96 6.77 3.11 -1.68
N CYS A 97 6.62 1.79 -1.85
CA CYS A 97 5.51 1.17 -2.56
C CYS A 97 4.74 0.26 -1.60
N ILE A 98 3.44 0.48 -1.45
CA ILE A 98 2.54 -0.35 -0.64
C ILE A 98 1.78 -1.28 -1.58
N ILE A 99 1.91 -2.58 -1.31
CA ILE A 99 1.23 -3.63 -2.09
C ILE A 99 0.12 -4.21 -1.23
N VAL A 100 -1.11 -4.09 -1.69
CA VAL A 100 -2.29 -4.69 -1.03
C VAL A 100 -2.40 -6.14 -1.47
N THR A 101 -2.58 -7.05 -0.51
CA THR A 101 -2.78 -8.48 -0.76
C THR A 101 -4.01 -8.99 -0.03
N GLU A 102 -4.83 -9.77 -0.73
CA GLU A 102 -6.00 -10.44 -0.16
C GLU A 102 -5.62 -11.66 0.68
N THR A 103 -4.50 -12.30 0.33
CA THR A 103 -4.03 -13.51 1.01
C THR A 103 -2.72 -13.25 1.74
N LEU A 104 -2.73 -13.73 2.97
CA LEU A 104 -1.63 -13.67 3.89
C LEU A 104 -0.85 -14.98 3.95
N ILE A 105 -1.32 -16.00 3.20
CA ILE A 105 -0.85 -17.38 3.20
C ILE A 105 0.19 -17.59 2.09
N TYR A 106 0.09 -16.84 0.98
CA TYR A 106 1.03 -16.94 -0.13
C TYR A 106 2.12 -15.87 0.00
N PRO A 107 3.42 -16.24 -0.04
CA PRO A 107 4.52 -15.28 0.15
C PRO A 107 4.82 -14.44 -1.09
N GLY A 108 4.27 -14.80 -2.26
CA GLY A 108 4.45 -14.05 -3.48
C GLY A 108 3.50 -12.86 -3.56
N VAL A 109 4.05 -11.69 -3.85
CA VAL A 109 3.28 -10.49 -4.21
C VAL A 109 3.52 -10.16 -5.67
N ASN A 110 2.48 -9.67 -6.36
CA ASN A 110 2.63 -9.17 -7.71
C ASN A 110 3.13 -7.72 -7.64
N ILE A 111 4.29 -7.46 -8.25
CA ILE A 111 4.84 -6.11 -8.36
C ILE A 111 4.52 -5.60 -9.77
N PRO A 112 3.76 -4.50 -9.91
CA PRO A 112 3.54 -3.90 -11.22
C PRO A 112 4.86 -3.47 -11.85
N ILE A 113 5.09 -3.83 -13.12
CA ILE A 113 6.31 -3.44 -13.85
C ILE A 113 6.47 -1.91 -13.83
N ALA A 114 5.37 -1.16 -13.94
CA ALA A 114 5.36 0.29 -13.85
C ALA A 114 5.89 0.83 -12.51
N ALA A 115 5.76 0.09 -11.40
CA ALA A 115 6.33 0.46 -10.11
C ALA A 115 7.86 0.22 -10.02
N VAL A 116 8.46 -0.40 -11.04
CA VAL A 116 9.90 -0.66 -11.14
C VAL A 116 10.53 0.17 -12.27
N GLU A 117 9.86 0.23 -13.43
CA GLU A 117 10.44 0.80 -14.64
C GLU A 117 10.13 2.28 -14.85
N LEU A 118 9.06 2.83 -14.27
CA LEU A 118 8.75 4.26 -14.39
C LEU A 118 9.51 5.04 -13.31
N PRO A 119 10.45 5.95 -13.68
CA PRO A 119 11.27 6.67 -12.70
C PRO A 119 10.46 7.48 -11.67
N GLU A 120 9.27 7.92 -12.06
CA GLU A 120 8.37 8.70 -11.20
C GLU A 120 7.67 7.86 -10.12
N LEU A 121 7.68 6.53 -10.27
CA LEU A 121 6.94 5.58 -9.44
C LEU A 121 7.85 4.49 -8.85
N ALA A 122 9.11 4.43 -9.30
CA ALA A 122 10.13 3.53 -8.81
C ALA A 122 10.44 3.80 -7.32
N ALA A 123 10.32 2.75 -6.51
CA ALA A 123 10.66 2.75 -5.09
C ALA A 123 12.08 2.21 -4.86
#